data_AF-A0A8T0I2X2-F1
#
_entry.id   AF-A0A8T0I2X2-F1
#
_cell.length_a   1.000
_cell.length_b   1.000
_cell.length_c   1.000
_cell.angle_alpha   90.00
_cell.angle_beta   90.00
_cell.angle_gamma   90.00
#
_symmetry.space_group_name_H-M   'P 1'
#
loop_
_entity.id
_entity.type
_entity.pdbx_description
1 polymer ?
#
loop_
_entity_poly.entity_id
_entity_poly.type
_entity_poly.pdbx_seq_one_letter_code
_entity_poly.pdbx_strand_id
1 'polypeptide(L)'
;MEFRGALPVLVCALLLHIGAIQATLIDNVAVQWNSLGSTLICNSNGFRVFGTGVMLPHLHLAQWHALLALKETGTCTTEEAVVAYASHRVLSHYFPFWQDLAIDPLLTAQVIALKLSDSQLKLAKRLGTAVALDILSKQDVPKEFGQKDIKDELNARLKQGLTPGLFSYHNNTPAGIAEAVFINPVIIRTFVVPDAVDYIEDHMDDIKPPAVPSDAWDAEYEALKDIGRVDWPGRTTEMNITAAIYGCFHTGHCSLETLSFKVARTVLPADTSLYNTVLLFAKIGVACHDATVVLGNIQWGYSFWRPFMAFRNGDPRHAPNPSWTPFSDNPYHPEYPSGTVAVLSAGMTTLQSFFGDKDVAFSLERGTILPGFPCAYTGGELGTRHYKSLADLVKESQNGRMYAGGHWNISVIDGLTVGARVSKYVEKKWGRAKTVPMGVLPDPHYMNIVAKQPDKAGQFSPVTLTY
;
A
#
# COMPACT_ATOMS: atom_id res chain seq x y z
N MET A 1 -28.71 31.65 -27.66
CA MET A 1 -28.25 30.41 -28.31
C MET A 1 -27.61 29.58 -27.22
N GLU A 2 -28.35 28.57 -26.78
CA GLU A 2 -28.11 27.79 -25.58
C GLU A 2 -27.02 26.74 -25.81
N PHE A 3 -26.15 26.54 -24.82
CA PHE A 3 -25.49 25.26 -24.57
C PHE A 3 -25.53 25.00 -23.05
N ARG A 4 -26.69 24.57 -22.57
CA ARG A 4 -26.85 23.74 -21.38
C ARG A 4 -27.18 22.34 -21.87
N GLY A 5 -26.44 21.32 -21.43
CA GLY A 5 -26.91 19.94 -21.58
C GLY A 5 -25.84 18.86 -21.55
N ALA A 6 -25.96 17.98 -20.57
CA ALA A 6 -25.45 16.61 -20.51
C ALA A 6 -23.96 16.37 -20.20
N LEU A 7 -23.60 16.54 -18.92
CA LEU A 7 -22.63 15.66 -18.24
C LEU A 7 -22.96 15.63 -16.72
N PRO A 8 -23.97 14.84 -16.29
CA PRO A 8 -23.68 13.83 -15.26
C PRO A 8 -24.74 12.70 -15.21
N VAL A 9 -24.50 11.55 -15.87
CA VAL A 9 -25.33 10.34 -15.63
C VAL A 9 -24.50 9.04 -15.61
N LEU A 10 -23.27 9.02 -16.13
CA LEU A 10 -22.53 7.76 -16.27
C LEU A 10 -21.87 7.19 -14.98
N VAL A 11 -21.90 7.91 -13.85
CA VAL A 11 -21.25 7.42 -12.60
C VAL A 11 -22.18 6.54 -11.76
N CYS A 12 -23.51 6.61 -11.93
CA CYS A 12 -24.47 5.79 -11.18
C CYS A 12 -24.78 4.41 -11.80
N ALA A 13 -24.31 4.13 -13.02
CA ALA A 13 -24.71 2.90 -13.74
C ALA A 13 -23.79 1.68 -13.50
N LEU A 14 -22.69 1.83 -12.76
CA LEU A 14 -21.73 0.73 -12.51
C LEU A 14 -21.99 -0.06 -11.22
N LEU A 15 -23.08 0.23 -10.50
CA LEU A 15 -23.46 -0.52 -9.29
C LEU A 15 -24.73 -1.39 -9.43
N LEU A 16 -25.31 -1.48 -10.63
CA LEU A 16 -26.48 -2.32 -10.88
C LEU A 16 -26.40 -2.96 -12.27
N HIS A 17 -25.69 -4.09 -12.38
CA HIS A 17 -25.93 -5.07 -13.43
C HIS A 17 -26.30 -6.40 -12.78
N ILE A 18 -27.61 -6.62 -12.64
CA ILE A 18 -28.18 -7.94 -12.46
C ILE A 18 -28.28 -8.55 -13.86
N GLY A 19 -27.39 -9.49 -14.13
CA GLY A 19 -27.43 -10.40 -15.27
C GLY A 19 -26.72 -11.68 -14.85
N ALA A 20 -27.43 -12.80 -14.87
CA ALA A 20 -27.00 -14.07 -14.30
C ALA A 20 -25.65 -14.56 -14.83
N ILE A 21 -24.61 -14.33 -14.04
CA ILE A 21 -23.37 -15.11 -13.98
C ILE A 21 -23.22 -15.44 -12.49
N GLN A 22 -23.06 -16.71 -12.13
CA GLN A 22 -22.95 -17.16 -10.74
C GLN A 22 -21.99 -16.24 -9.96
N ALA A 23 -22.50 -15.54 -8.93
CA ALA A 23 -21.68 -14.74 -8.04
C ALA A 23 -20.77 -15.70 -7.24
N THR A 24 -19.59 -15.94 -7.79
CA THR A 24 -18.51 -16.75 -7.19
C THR A 24 -17.53 -15.89 -6.39
N LEU A 25 -17.69 -14.56 -6.44
CA LEU A 25 -16.86 -13.59 -5.73
C LEU A 25 -17.54 -13.16 -4.43
N ILE A 26 -16.72 -12.93 -3.40
CA ILE A 26 -17.17 -12.37 -2.13
C ILE A 26 -17.81 -10.97 -2.34
N ASP A 27 -18.98 -10.75 -1.75
CA ASP A 27 -19.65 -9.45 -1.74
C ASP A 27 -20.27 -9.17 -0.36
N ASN A 28 -19.52 -8.44 0.46
CA ASN A 28 -19.99 -7.95 1.75
C ASN A 28 -19.62 -6.46 1.91
N VAL A 29 -20.18 -5.82 2.94
CA VAL A 29 -19.99 -4.39 3.20
C VAL A 29 -18.50 -3.98 3.25
N ALA A 30 -17.61 -4.79 3.82
CA ALA A 30 -16.17 -4.48 3.84
C ALA A 30 -15.53 -4.53 2.44
N VAL A 31 -15.93 -5.49 1.60
CA VAL A 31 -15.52 -5.57 0.19
C VAL A 31 -16.00 -4.36 -0.60
N GLN A 32 -17.25 -3.94 -0.41
CA GLN A 32 -17.83 -2.79 -1.10
C GLN A 32 -17.10 -1.48 -0.74
N TRP A 33 -16.83 -1.26 0.55
CA TRP A 33 -16.07 -0.09 1.00
C TRP A 33 -14.60 -0.12 0.58
N ASN A 34 -13.95 -1.29 0.58
CA ASN A 34 -12.60 -1.44 0.02
C ASN A 34 -12.57 -1.12 -1.48
N SER A 35 -13.58 -1.59 -2.22
CA SER A 35 -13.71 -1.36 -3.66
C SER A 35 -13.90 0.12 -3.96
N LEU A 36 -14.78 0.80 -3.22
CA LEU A 36 -14.96 2.24 -3.32
C LEU A 36 -13.65 2.98 -2.97
N GLY A 37 -13.03 2.67 -1.82
CA GLY A 37 -11.76 3.29 -1.42
C GLY A 37 -10.66 3.12 -2.47
N SER A 38 -10.52 1.93 -3.06
CA SER A 38 -9.59 1.67 -4.15
C SER A 38 -9.89 2.52 -5.39
N THR A 39 -11.16 2.65 -5.75
CA THR A 39 -11.61 3.49 -6.88
C THR A 39 -11.31 4.97 -6.61
N LEU A 40 -11.57 5.46 -5.39
CA LEU A 40 -11.31 6.86 -5.02
C LEU A 40 -9.81 7.18 -5.03
N ILE A 41 -8.97 6.29 -4.51
CA ILE A 41 -7.50 6.39 -4.64
C ILE A 41 -7.14 6.56 -6.11
N CYS A 42 -7.68 5.70 -6.96
CA CYS A 42 -7.23 5.65 -8.34
C CYS A 42 -7.71 6.84 -9.20
N ASN A 43 -8.80 7.48 -8.81
CA ASN A 43 -9.38 8.63 -9.52
C ASN A 43 -9.04 9.99 -8.89
N SER A 44 -8.28 10.02 -7.79
CA SER A 44 -7.90 11.27 -7.12
C SER A 44 -6.48 11.69 -7.49
N ASN A 45 -6.38 12.66 -8.39
CA ASN A 45 -5.10 13.30 -8.74
C ASN A 45 -4.42 13.85 -7.48
N GLY A 46 -3.20 13.41 -7.21
CA GLY A 46 -2.41 13.89 -6.07
C GLY A 46 -2.58 13.13 -4.75
N PHE A 47 -3.46 12.11 -4.67
CA PHE A 47 -3.42 11.14 -3.58
C PHE A 47 -2.21 10.22 -3.80
N ARG A 48 -1.02 10.74 -3.46
CA ARG A 48 0.27 10.07 -3.68
C ARG A 48 0.30 8.72 -2.95
N VAL A 49 1.18 7.82 -3.41
CA VAL A 49 1.42 6.44 -2.92
C VAL A 49 1.45 6.29 -1.38
N PHE A 50 1.72 7.35 -0.62
CA PHE A 50 1.71 7.33 0.86
C PHE A 50 0.36 7.64 1.52
N GLY A 51 -0.48 8.45 0.87
CA GLY A 51 -1.84 8.65 1.35
C GLY A 51 -2.57 7.31 1.43
N THR A 52 -2.28 6.40 0.49
CA THR A 52 -2.87 5.05 0.46
C THR A 52 -2.32 4.16 1.56
N GLY A 53 -1.01 4.23 1.79
CA GLY A 53 -0.33 3.40 2.78
C GLY A 53 -0.74 3.68 4.20
N VAL A 54 -1.39 4.82 4.45
CA VAL A 54 -1.99 5.13 5.75
C VAL A 54 -3.52 4.99 5.72
N MET A 55 -4.17 5.39 4.63
CA MET A 55 -5.62 5.36 4.54
C MET A 55 -6.21 3.95 4.51
N LEU A 56 -5.62 3.01 3.74
CA LEU A 56 -6.15 1.65 3.67
C LEU A 56 -6.03 0.90 5.02
N PRO A 57 -4.91 0.99 5.76
CA PRO A 57 -4.87 0.53 7.15
C PRO A 57 -5.93 1.20 8.02
N HIS A 58 -6.08 2.53 7.97
CA HIS A 58 -7.08 3.24 8.77
C HIS A 58 -8.50 2.78 8.48
N LEU A 59 -8.84 2.60 7.20
CA LEU A 59 -10.14 2.09 6.78
C LEU A 59 -10.43 0.75 7.44
N HIS A 60 -9.51 -0.20 7.30
CA HIS A 60 -9.74 -1.57 7.74
C HIS A 60 -9.55 -1.77 9.25
N LEU A 61 -8.66 -1.02 9.90
CA LEU A 61 -8.56 -0.97 11.36
C LEU A 61 -9.83 -0.35 11.97
N ALA A 62 -10.41 0.69 11.35
CA ALA A 62 -11.66 1.29 11.83
C ALA A 62 -12.82 0.29 11.74
N GLN A 63 -12.92 -0.44 10.63
CA GLN A 63 -13.90 -1.52 10.49
C GLN A 63 -13.70 -2.60 11.56
N TRP A 64 -12.45 -3.04 11.78
CA TRP A 64 -12.14 -4.09 12.75
C TRP A 64 -12.46 -3.66 14.19
N HIS A 65 -12.04 -2.45 14.60
CA HIS A 65 -12.37 -1.92 15.92
C HIS A 65 -13.87 -1.69 16.07
N ALA A 66 -14.58 -1.28 15.02
CA ALA A 66 -16.03 -1.12 15.10
C ALA A 66 -16.73 -2.45 15.44
N LEU A 67 -16.30 -3.57 14.83
CA LEU A 67 -16.81 -4.90 15.14
C LEU A 67 -16.51 -5.31 16.59
N LEU A 68 -15.30 -5.01 17.08
CA LEU A 68 -14.94 -5.29 18.47
C LEU A 68 -15.73 -4.43 19.46
N ALA A 69 -15.97 -3.14 19.15
CA ALA A 69 -16.80 -2.27 19.96
C ALA A 69 -18.22 -2.80 20.07
N LEU A 70 -18.77 -3.26 18.94
CA LEU A 70 -20.10 -3.86 18.89
C LEU A 70 -20.18 -5.10 19.78
N LYS A 71 -19.18 -5.98 19.73
CA LYS A 71 -19.13 -7.19 20.56
C LYS A 71 -19.23 -6.88 22.07
N GLU A 72 -18.58 -5.80 22.53
CA GLU A 72 -18.61 -5.37 23.94
C GLU A 72 -19.97 -4.82 24.40
N THR A 73 -20.88 -4.49 23.48
CA THR A 73 -22.21 -3.95 23.84
C THR A 73 -23.23 -5.03 24.22
N GLY A 74 -22.98 -6.31 23.94
CA GLY A 74 -23.95 -7.38 24.22
C GLY A 74 -25.15 -7.45 23.24
N THR A 75 -25.01 -6.84 22.06
CA THR A 75 -25.95 -6.79 20.91
C THR A 75 -27.16 -5.86 21.05
N CYS A 76 -27.12 -4.78 20.26
CA CYS A 76 -28.24 -3.86 20.02
C CYS A 76 -28.22 -3.26 18.58
N THR A 77 -27.45 -3.82 17.63
CA THR A 77 -27.41 -3.46 16.17
C THR A 77 -26.64 -4.55 15.38
N THR A 78 -26.41 -4.38 14.05
CA THR A 78 -25.71 -5.36 13.19
C THR A 78 -24.26 -4.98 12.86
N GLU A 79 -23.46 -5.99 12.50
CA GLU A 79 -22.04 -5.85 12.13
C GLU A 79 -21.86 -4.98 10.86
N GLU A 80 -22.74 -5.14 9.88
CA GLU A 80 -22.70 -4.40 8.61
C GLU A 80 -22.84 -2.90 8.84
N ALA A 81 -23.73 -2.50 9.76
CA ALA A 81 -23.99 -1.09 10.03
C ALA A 81 -22.78 -0.40 10.68
N VAL A 82 -22.14 -1.03 11.65
CA VAL A 82 -20.95 -0.45 12.31
C VAL A 82 -19.76 -0.36 11.36
N VAL A 83 -19.58 -1.37 10.49
CA VAL A 83 -18.56 -1.36 9.44
C VAL A 83 -18.84 -0.25 8.42
N ALA A 84 -20.09 -0.06 8.02
CA ALA A 84 -20.47 0.99 7.07
C ALA A 84 -20.18 2.40 7.61
N TYR A 85 -20.58 2.69 8.85
CA TYR A 85 -20.32 3.99 9.46
C TYR A 85 -18.83 4.26 9.74
N ALA A 86 -18.07 3.24 10.15
CA ALA A 86 -16.62 3.37 10.28
C ALA A 86 -15.95 3.69 8.94
N SER A 87 -16.34 2.96 7.89
CA SER A 87 -15.80 3.14 6.54
C SER A 87 -16.13 4.51 5.97
N HIS A 88 -17.39 4.91 6.09
CA HIS A 88 -17.87 6.23 5.70
C HIS A 88 -17.01 7.32 6.34
N ARG A 89 -16.85 7.29 7.68
CA ARG A 89 -16.11 8.33 8.40
C ARG A 89 -14.65 8.44 7.95
N VAL A 90 -13.99 7.32 7.68
CA VAL A 90 -12.59 7.29 7.19
C VAL A 90 -12.52 7.84 5.76
N LEU A 91 -13.34 7.35 4.83
CA LEU A 91 -13.30 7.82 3.45
C LEU A 91 -13.70 9.30 3.34
N SER A 92 -14.68 9.77 4.13
CA SER A 92 -15.05 11.19 4.23
C SER A 92 -13.89 12.08 4.67
N HIS A 93 -13.00 11.57 5.53
CA HIS A 93 -11.81 12.32 5.95
C HIS A 93 -10.81 12.50 4.81
N TYR A 94 -10.52 11.42 4.07
CA TYR A 94 -9.49 11.44 3.02
C TYR A 94 -9.99 11.98 1.67
N PHE A 95 -11.29 11.86 1.38
CA PHE A 95 -11.89 12.21 0.10
C PHE A 95 -13.14 13.10 0.27
N PRO A 96 -13.02 14.26 0.92
CA PRO A 96 -14.17 15.14 1.16
C PRO A 96 -14.83 15.62 -0.14
N PHE A 97 -14.08 15.70 -1.24
CA PHE A 97 -14.63 16.05 -2.55
C PHE A 97 -15.58 14.98 -3.13
N TRP A 98 -15.42 13.72 -2.72
CA TRP A 98 -16.24 12.60 -3.18
C TRP A 98 -17.40 12.26 -2.24
N GLN A 99 -17.63 13.11 -1.24
CA GLN A 99 -18.63 12.92 -0.18
C GLN A 99 -20.02 12.66 -0.76
N ASP A 100 -20.57 13.65 -1.46
CA ASP A 100 -21.94 13.61 -1.98
C ASP A 100 -22.07 12.73 -3.24
N LEU A 101 -20.95 12.50 -3.94
CA LEU A 101 -20.93 11.81 -5.23
C LEU A 101 -20.87 10.29 -5.10
N ALA A 102 -20.20 9.76 -4.06
CA ALA A 102 -19.94 8.33 -3.95
C ALA A 102 -20.01 7.79 -2.51
N ILE A 103 -19.53 8.54 -1.52
CA ILE A 103 -19.42 8.06 -0.13
C ILE A 103 -20.78 8.05 0.57
N ASP A 104 -21.53 9.16 0.54
CA ASP A 104 -22.88 9.26 1.12
C ASP A 104 -23.90 8.36 0.42
N PRO A 105 -23.93 8.27 -0.92
CA PRO A 105 -24.82 7.34 -1.62
C PRO A 105 -24.62 5.89 -1.20
N LEU A 106 -23.37 5.41 -1.07
CA LEU A 106 -23.10 4.03 -0.66
C LEU A 106 -23.58 3.75 0.77
N LEU A 107 -23.27 4.64 1.72
CA LEU A 107 -23.77 4.50 3.10
C LEU A 107 -25.29 4.49 3.14
N THR A 108 -25.93 5.42 2.43
CA THR A 108 -27.40 5.54 2.40
C THR A 108 -28.05 4.27 1.87
N ALA A 109 -27.55 3.73 0.76
CA ALA A 109 -28.06 2.49 0.18
C ALA A 109 -27.94 1.31 1.16
N GLN A 110 -26.78 1.14 1.81
CA GLN A 110 -26.55 0.06 2.76
C GLN A 110 -27.44 0.19 4.01
N VAL A 111 -27.56 1.39 4.58
CA VAL A 111 -28.39 1.63 5.77
C VAL A 111 -29.87 1.36 5.48
N ILE A 112 -30.38 1.80 4.32
CA ILE A 112 -31.77 1.53 3.90
C ILE A 112 -32.01 0.02 3.77
N ALA A 113 -31.07 -0.71 3.18
CA ALA A 113 -31.18 -2.15 2.98
C ALA A 113 -31.27 -2.93 4.31
N LEU A 114 -30.60 -2.46 5.36
CA LEU A 114 -30.55 -3.13 6.67
C LEU A 114 -31.84 -2.99 7.50
N LYS A 115 -32.74 -2.04 7.17
CA LYS A 115 -34.05 -1.83 7.85
C LYS A 115 -33.95 -1.76 9.39
N LEU A 116 -32.94 -1.07 9.90
CA LEU A 116 -32.69 -0.93 11.33
C LEU A 116 -33.67 0.04 12.00
N SER A 117 -33.92 -0.15 13.30
CA SER A 117 -34.62 0.83 14.13
C SER A 117 -33.76 2.08 14.37
N ASP A 118 -34.38 3.18 14.80
CA ASP A 118 -33.67 4.42 15.14
C ASP A 118 -32.59 4.21 16.22
N SER A 119 -32.85 3.34 17.20
CA SER A 119 -31.87 3.04 18.26
C SER A 119 -30.70 2.22 17.74
N GLN A 120 -30.97 1.22 16.89
CA GLN A 120 -29.94 0.43 16.21
C GLN A 120 -29.06 1.31 15.31
N LEU A 121 -29.67 2.24 14.59
CA LEU A 121 -28.97 3.17 13.70
C LEU A 121 -28.09 4.15 14.48
N LYS A 122 -28.63 4.76 15.54
CA LYS A 122 -27.89 5.66 16.43
C LYS A 122 -26.68 4.96 17.05
N LEU A 123 -26.86 3.72 17.50
CA LEU A 123 -25.77 2.92 18.06
C LEU A 123 -24.71 2.63 16.99
N ALA A 124 -25.10 2.15 15.81
CA ALA A 124 -24.18 1.84 14.73
C ALA A 124 -23.34 3.06 14.33
N LYS A 125 -23.99 4.20 14.15
CA LYS A 125 -23.35 5.48 13.83
C LYS A 125 -22.37 5.91 14.91
N ARG A 126 -22.78 5.83 16.19
CA ARG A 126 -21.93 6.18 17.33
C ARG A 126 -20.66 5.33 17.35
N LEU A 127 -20.80 4.01 17.32
CA LEU A 127 -19.66 3.09 17.40
C LEU A 127 -18.71 3.27 16.22
N GLY A 128 -19.23 3.17 14.99
CA GLY A 128 -18.40 3.25 13.79
C GLY A 128 -17.69 4.60 13.64
N THR A 129 -18.40 5.70 13.89
CA THR A 129 -17.82 7.06 13.79
C THR A 129 -16.77 7.30 14.87
N ALA A 130 -17.02 6.86 16.12
CA ALA A 130 -16.10 7.11 17.23
C ALA A 130 -14.77 6.39 17.06
N VAL A 131 -14.78 5.10 16.68
CA VAL A 131 -13.54 4.35 16.46
C VAL A 131 -12.76 4.90 15.25
N ALA A 132 -13.46 5.31 14.19
CA ALA A 132 -12.82 5.93 13.03
C ALA A 132 -12.16 7.26 13.40
N LEU A 133 -12.83 8.10 14.19
CA LEU A 133 -12.27 9.37 14.67
C LEU A 133 -11.01 9.19 15.52
N ASP A 134 -10.98 8.18 16.39
CA ASP A 134 -9.82 7.88 17.24
C ASP A 134 -8.61 7.35 16.45
N ILE A 135 -8.85 6.49 15.46
CA ILE A 135 -7.77 6.05 14.56
C ILE A 135 -7.21 7.26 13.79
N LEU A 136 -8.09 8.12 13.28
CA LEU A 136 -7.69 9.32 12.53
C LEU A 136 -6.98 10.36 13.41
N SER A 137 -7.33 10.49 14.69
CA SER A 137 -6.71 11.47 15.61
C SER A 137 -5.31 11.06 16.05
N LYS A 138 -4.98 9.76 15.96
CA LYS A 138 -3.63 9.23 16.20
C LYS A 138 -2.71 9.46 15.00
N GLN A 139 -2.93 10.52 14.21
CA GLN A 139 -1.98 11.01 13.23
C GLN A 139 -1.31 12.29 13.73
N ASP A 140 -0.08 12.16 14.23
CA ASP A 140 0.91 13.22 14.09
C ASP A 140 2.07 12.66 13.29
N VAL A 141 2.18 13.06 12.02
CA VAL A 141 3.46 12.99 11.31
C VAL A 141 4.21 14.24 11.76
N PRO A 142 5.36 14.14 12.46
CA PRO A 142 6.26 15.26 12.59
C PRO A 142 6.65 15.71 11.18
N LYS A 143 5.98 16.76 10.70
CA LYS A 143 6.28 17.39 9.43
C LYS A 143 7.64 18.08 9.59
N GLU A 144 8.46 17.95 8.55
CA GLU A 144 9.60 18.82 8.21
C GLU A 144 10.99 18.51 8.78
N PHE A 145 11.18 17.68 9.82
CA PHE A 145 12.53 17.53 10.39
C PHE A 145 13.50 16.59 9.67
N GLY A 146 13.07 15.69 8.77
CA GLY A 146 14.00 14.76 8.08
C GLY A 146 14.35 15.13 6.63
N GLN A 147 13.47 15.87 5.94
CA GLN A 147 13.61 16.07 4.48
C GLN A 147 14.74 17.02 4.10
N LYS A 148 14.84 18.12 4.86
CA LYS A 148 15.87 19.12 4.64
C LYS A 148 17.26 18.54 4.92
N ASP A 149 17.42 17.81 6.02
CA ASP A 149 18.71 17.26 6.42
C ASP A 149 19.23 16.20 5.44
N ILE A 150 18.36 15.28 4.99
CA ILE A 150 18.73 14.32 3.93
C ILE A 150 19.06 15.04 2.62
N LYS A 151 18.28 16.08 2.25
CA LYS A 151 18.57 16.87 1.05
C LYS A 151 19.90 17.60 1.14
N ASP A 152 20.22 18.18 2.29
CA ASP A 152 21.48 18.88 2.53
C ASP A 152 22.66 17.92 2.51
N GLU A 153 22.52 16.73 3.10
CA GLU A 153 23.52 15.66 3.05
C GLU A 153 23.76 15.17 1.61
N LEU A 154 22.71 14.91 0.84
CA LEU A 154 22.85 14.53 -0.58
C LEU A 154 23.51 15.63 -1.41
N ASN A 155 23.17 16.89 -1.16
CA ASN A 155 23.82 18.04 -1.82
C ASN A 155 25.30 18.16 -1.42
N ALA A 156 25.64 17.89 -0.16
CA ALA A 156 27.03 17.88 0.31
C ALA A 156 27.84 16.79 -0.39
N ARG A 157 27.29 15.58 -0.50
CA ARG A 157 27.91 14.47 -1.25
C ARG A 157 28.13 14.79 -2.71
N LEU A 158 27.14 15.38 -3.38
CA LEU A 158 27.30 15.81 -4.79
C LEU A 158 28.45 16.79 -5.00
N LYS A 159 28.68 17.71 -4.05
CA LYS A 159 29.83 18.63 -4.11
C LYS A 159 31.18 17.92 -3.98
N GLN A 160 31.21 16.75 -3.34
CA GLN A 160 32.42 15.93 -3.16
C GLN A 160 32.67 14.99 -4.35
N GLY A 161 31.71 14.88 -5.29
CA GLY A 161 31.80 14.00 -6.45
C GLY A 161 30.98 12.70 -6.29
N LEU A 162 30.84 11.96 -7.39
CA LEU A 162 30.12 10.69 -7.38
C LEU A 162 30.97 9.61 -6.70
N THR A 163 30.38 8.91 -5.74
CA THR A 163 31.00 7.75 -5.08
C THR A 163 30.33 6.47 -5.59
N PRO A 164 31.06 5.53 -6.21
CA PRO A 164 30.51 4.24 -6.63
C PRO A 164 29.76 3.54 -5.49
N GLY A 165 28.58 2.99 -5.80
CA GLY A 165 27.70 2.35 -4.82
C GLY A 165 26.78 3.30 -4.04
N LEU A 166 27.02 4.61 -4.03
CA LEU A 166 26.18 5.58 -3.31
C LEU A 166 25.22 6.34 -4.21
N PHE A 167 23.98 6.46 -3.74
CA PHE A 167 22.92 7.22 -4.37
C PHE A 167 23.25 8.71 -4.36
N SER A 168 23.00 9.36 -5.50
CA SER A 168 23.23 10.78 -5.70
C SER A 168 22.23 11.36 -6.69
N TYR A 169 21.77 12.59 -6.49
CA TYR A 169 20.88 13.25 -7.45
C TYR A 169 21.63 13.64 -8.73
N HIS A 170 21.21 13.10 -9.88
CA HIS A 170 21.73 13.49 -11.18
C HIS A 170 20.81 14.52 -11.84
N ASN A 171 21.37 15.66 -12.21
CA ASN A 171 20.65 16.88 -12.61
C ASN A 171 20.21 16.90 -14.09
N ASN A 172 20.00 15.76 -14.73
CA ASN A 172 19.79 15.69 -16.19
C ASN A 172 18.32 15.61 -16.63
N THR A 173 17.37 16.04 -15.79
CA THR A 173 16.00 16.35 -16.23
C THR A 173 15.70 17.84 -16.04
N PRO A 174 14.87 18.47 -16.90
CA PRO A 174 14.42 19.86 -16.75
C PRO A 174 13.73 20.18 -15.41
N ALA A 175 13.39 19.17 -14.61
CA ALA A 175 12.75 19.29 -13.31
C ALA A 175 13.74 19.45 -12.13
N GLY A 176 15.05 19.25 -12.34
CA GLY A 176 16.08 19.47 -11.31
C GLY A 176 15.78 18.88 -9.92
N ILE A 177 16.43 19.43 -8.89
CA ILE A 177 16.27 19.12 -7.46
C ILE A 177 14.86 19.47 -6.92
N ALA A 178 13.89 19.78 -7.79
CA ALA A 178 12.55 20.21 -7.44
C ALA A 178 11.55 19.05 -7.25
N GLU A 179 11.87 17.83 -7.70
CA GLU A 179 11.06 16.66 -7.35
C GLU A 179 11.35 16.19 -5.93
N ALA A 180 10.28 16.02 -5.14
CA ALA A 180 10.35 15.71 -3.72
C ALA A 180 11.15 14.43 -3.46
N VAL A 181 12.22 14.54 -2.68
CA VAL A 181 12.95 13.39 -2.14
C VAL A 181 11.94 12.49 -1.41
N PHE A 182 11.83 11.23 -1.83
CA PHE A 182 10.87 10.28 -1.27
C PHE A 182 11.38 9.78 0.10
N ILE A 183 11.24 10.62 1.12
CA ILE A 183 11.73 10.40 2.50
C ILE A 183 10.60 10.01 3.46
N ASN A 184 9.35 10.25 3.07
CA ASN A 184 8.18 10.03 3.94
C ASN A 184 8.14 8.67 4.66
N PRO A 185 8.60 7.54 4.07
CA PRO A 185 8.64 6.25 4.75
C PRO A 185 9.53 6.19 6.00
N VAL A 186 10.55 7.05 6.10
CA VAL A 186 11.47 7.06 7.25
C VAL A 186 10.85 7.77 8.46
N ILE A 187 9.87 8.64 8.22
CA ILE A 187 9.35 9.58 9.23
C ILE A 187 7.91 9.28 9.67
N ILE A 188 7.30 8.22 9.13
CA ILE A 188 6.00 7.72 9.57
C ILE A 188 6.19 6.56 10.54
N ARG A 189 5.30 6.44 11.52
CA ARG A 189 5.34 5.35 12.49
C ARG A 189 4.64 4.13 11.92
N THR A 190 5.18 2.97 12.25
CA THR A 190 4.57 1.65 12.06
C THR A 190 3.33 1.45 12.93
N PHE A 191 2.55 0.40 12.66
CA PHE A 191 1.39 -0.03 13.44
C PHE A 191 1.73 -1.18 14.41
N VAL A 192 2.51 -2.18 13.99
CA VAL A 192 2.82 -3.39 14.80
C VAL A 192 4.31 -3.61 14.98
N VAL A 193 5.11 -3.36 13.95
CA VAL A 193 6.57 -3.22 14.11
C VAL A 193 6.80 -2.07 15.11
N PRO A 194 7.64 -2.22 16.15
CA PRO A 194 7.78 -1.20 17.20
C PRO A 194 8.54 0.03 16.68
N ASP A 195 9.88 -0.07 16.66
CA ASP A 195 10.77 0.86 15.98
C ASP A 195 11.34 0.15 14.74
N ALA A 196 11.39 0.85 13.61
CA ALA A 196 11.82 0.26 12.35
C ALA A 196 13.32 -0.04 12.33
N VAL A 197 14.15 0.79 13.00
CA VAL A 197 15.60 0.60 13.08
C VAL A 197 15.91 -0.58 13.98
N ASP A 198 15.35 -0.62 15.19
CA ASP A 198 15.54 -1.75 16.12
C ASP A 198 15.10 -3.07 15.46
N TYR A 199 13.98 -3.05 14.74
CA TYR A 199 13.48 -4.22 14.02
C TYR A 199 14.44 -4.69 12.90
N ILE A 200 15.07 -3.75 12.18
CA ILE A 200 16.07 -4.08 11.15
C ILE A 200 17.29 -4.74 11.80
N GLU A 201 17.79 -4.18 12.90
CA GLU A 201 18.94 -4.72 13.63
C GLU A 201 18.67 -6.15 14.14
N ASP A 202 17.49 -6.40 14.69
CA ASP A 202 17.12 -7.70 15.29
C ASP A 202 16.73 -8.79 14.27
N HIS A 203 16.28 -8.40 13.07
CA HIS A 203 15.60 -9.31 12.14
C HIS A 203 16.05 -9.25 10.69
N MET A 204 16.99 -8.36 10.33
CA MET A 204 17.40 -8.09 8.94
C MET A 204 18.91 -7.83 8.78
N ASP A 205 19.76 -8.40 9.63
CA ASP A 205 21.23 -8.26 9.55
C ASP A 205 21.86 -8.83 8.27
N ASP A 206 21.16 -9.77 7.63
CA ASP A 206 21.50 -10.35 6.32
C ASP A 206 21.06 -9.50 5.12
N ILE A 207 20.17 -8.52 5.31
CA ILE A 207 19.63 -7.65 4.25
C ILE A 207 20.57 -6.47 4.03
N LYS A 208 21.53 -6.62 3.11
CA LYS A 208 22.49 -5.58 2.74
C LYS A 208 22.86 -5.62 1.26
N PRO A 209 23.11 -4.46 0.61
CA PRO A 209 23.59 -4.44 -0.76
C PRO A 209 25.04 -4.96 -0.83
N PRO A 210 25.50 -5.44 -2.00
CA PRO A 210 26.90 -5.82 -2.18
C PRO A 210 27.82 -4.61 -2.09
N ALA A 211 29.05 -4.82 -1.61
CA ALA A 211 30.07 -3.79 -1.63
C ALA A 211 30.46 -3.44 -3.08
N VAL A 212 30.74 -2.17 -3.35
CA VAL A 212 31.16 -1.69 -4.68
C VAL A 212 32.60 -1.19 -4.58
N PRO A 213 33.59 -1.83 -5.24
CA PRO A 213 33.47 -3.03 -6.08
C PRO A 213 33.57 -4.35 -5.28
N SER A 214 32.95 -5.42 -5.78
CA SER A 214 33.11 -6.80 -5.28
C SER A 214 32.63 -7.81 -6.32
N ASP A 215 33.01 -9.08 -6.21
CA ASP A 215 32.55 -10.12 -7.15
C ASP A 215 31.02 -10.29 -7.10
N ALA A 216 30.41 -10.07 -5.93
CA ALA A 216 28.95 -10.06 -5.79
C ALA A 216 28.31 -8.87 -6.53
N TRP A 217 28.94 -7.70 -6.50
CA TRP A 217 28.49 -6.54 -7.27
C TRP A 217 28.64 -6.76 -8.77
N ASP A 218 29.75 -7.37 -9.23
CA ASP A 218 29.99 -7.67 -10.64
C ASP A 218 28.90 -8.61 -11.20
N ALA A 219 28.45 -9.59 -10.39
CA ALA A 219 27.33 -10.47 -10.75
C ALA A 219 25.99 -9.72 -10.90
N GLU A 220 25.69 -8.79 -9.98
CA GLU A 220 24.48 -7.95 -10.05
C GLU A 220 24.50 -6.99 -11.25
N TYR A 221 25.66 -6.42 -11.55
CA TYR A 221 25.88 -5.53 -12.69
C TYR A 221 25.61 -6.26 -14.02
N GLU A 222 26.27 -7.40 -14.23
CA GLU A 222 26.12 -8.17 -15.48
C GLU A 222 24.72 -8.78 -15.62
N ALA A 223 24.07 -9.19 -14.53
CA ALA A 223 22.70 -9.73 -14.58
C ALA A 223 21.66 -8.71 -15.10
N LEU A 224 21.87 -7.41 -14.87
CA LEU A 224 20.89 -6.37 -15.24
C LEU A 224 21.24 -5.63 -16.54
N LYS A 225 22.51 -5.63 -16.94
CA LYS A 225 23.09 -4.86 -18.05
C LYS A 225 22.25 -4.88 -19.32
N ASP A 226 21.80 -6.08 -19.70
CA ASP A 226 21.02 -6.31 -20.91
C ASP A 226 19.51 -6.27 -20.67
N ILE A 227 19.00 -6.96 -19.66
CA ILE A 227 17.55 -7.08 -19.48
C ILE A 227 16.88 -5.79 -18.98
N GLY A 228 17.65 -4.88 -18.37
CA GLY A 228 17.16 -3.62 -17.82
C GLY A 228 17.17 -2.45 -18.82
N ARG A 229 17.97 -2.52 -19.89
CA ARG A 229 18.07 -1.42 -20.87
C ARG A 229 16.90 -1.42 -21.85
N VAL A 230 16.49 -0.23 -22.28
CA VAL A 230 15.35 -0.01 -23.19
C VAL A 230 15.60 -0.53 -24.61
N ASP A 231 16.84 -0.48 -25.07
CA ASP A 231 17.26 -0.72 -26.45
C ASP A 231 17.88 -2.12 -26.67
N TRP A 232 17.77 -3.03 -25.69
CA TRP A 232 18.30 -4.38 -25.82
C TRP A 232 17.55 -5.16 -26.91
N PRO A 233 18.23 -5.70 -27.94
CA PRO A 233 17.56 -6.46 -28.99
C PRO A 233 16.88 -7.74 -28.51
N GLY A 234 17.24 -8.25 -27.32
CA GLY A 234 16.65 -9.46 -26.73
C GLY A 234 15.32 -9.24 -26.00
N ARG A 235 14.80 -8.01 -25.92
CA ARG A 235 13.51 -7.76 -25.24
C ARG A 235 12.36 -8.44 -25.97
N THR A 236 11.54 -9.16 -25.21
CA THR A 236 10.30 -9.75 -25.70
C THR A 236 9.10 -8.85 -25.39
N THR A 237 7.97 -9.07 -26.07
CA THR A 237 6.71 -8.40 -25.75
C THR A 237 6.32 -8.61 -24.28
N GLU A 238 6.43 -9.83 -23.74
CA GLU A 238 6.11 -10.10 -22.33
C GLU A 238 7.05 -9.35 -21.37
N MET A 239 8.33 -9.20 -21.70
CA MET A 239 9.25 -8.39 -20.89
C MET A 239 8.81 -6.93 -20.87
N ASN A 240 8.42 -6.35 -22.01
CA ASN A 240 7.95 -4.97 -22.09
C ASN A 240 6.64 -4.76 -21.33
N ILE A 241 5.70 -5.70 -21.45
CA ILE A 241 4.44 -5.68 -20.72
C ILE A 241 4.70 -5.74 -19.21
N THR A 242 5.50 -6.70 -18.76
CA THR A 242 5.81 -6.89 -17.34
C THR A 242 6.58 -5.70 -16.78
N ALA A 243 7.54 -5.15 -17.54
CA ALA A 243 8.26 -3.94 -17.17
C ALA A 243 7.32 -2.73 -17.04
N ALA A 244 6.37 -2.55 -17.97
CA ALA A 244 5.41 -1.45 -17.91
C ALA A 244 4.47 -1.56 -16.70
N ILE A 245 3.99 -2.78 -16.38
CA ILE A 245 3.15 -3.03 -15.21
C ILE A 245 3.87 -2.56 -13.95
N TYR A 246 5.07 -3.09 -13.69
CA TYR A 246 5.72 -2.86 -12.42
C TYR A 246 6.59 -1.61 -12.39
N GLY A 247 7.04 -1.12 -13.56
CA GLY A 247 7.86 0.07 -13.75
C GLY A 247 7.16 1.34 -13.31
N CYS A 248 5.88 1.50 -13.67
CA CYS A 248 5.17 2.77 -13.63
C CYS A 248 4.35 3.05 -12.36
N PHE A 249 4.41 2.20 -11.32
CA PHE A 249 3.64 2.43 -10.08
C PHE A 249 4.00 3.73 -9.33
N HIS A 250 5.06 4.44 -9.73
CA HIS A 250 5.43 5.76 -9.17
C HIS A 250 4.80 6.96 -9.90
N THR A 251 4.22 6.79 -11.09
CA THR A 251 3.74 7.92 -11.94
C THR A 251 2.26 8.26 -11.75
N GLY A 252 1.60 7.68 -10.75
CA GLY A 252 0.28 8.12 -10.30
C GLY A 252 -0.88 7.41 -10.98
N HIS A 253 -1.98 7.37 -10.23
CA HIS A 253 -3.33 6.88 -10.56
C HIS A 253 -3.73 5.54 -9.93
N CYS A 254 -2.86 4.76 -9.27
CA CYS A 254 -3.24 3.69 -8.32
C CYS A 254 -2.01 3.29 -7.47
N SER A 255 -2.20 2.84 -6.23
CA SER A 255 -1.09 2.33 -5.41
C SER A 255 -0.96 0.81 -5.47
N LEU A 256 0.27 0.30 -5.32
CA LEU A 256 0.59 -1.13 -5.23
C LEU A 256 -0.19 -1.86 -4.13
N GLU A 257 -0.50 -1.18 -3.03
CA GLU A 257 -1.25 -1.76 -1.93
C GLU A 257 -2.68 -2.15 -2.36
N THR A 258 -3.30 -1.35 -3.24
CA THR A 258 -4.63 -1.67 -3.78
C THR A 258 -4.63 -2.99 -4.56
N LEU A 259 -3.49 -3.39 -5.15
CA LEU A 259 -3.37 -4.68 -5.84
C LEU A 259 -3.57 -5.84 -4.86
N SER A 260 -3.02 -5.75 -3.64
CA SER A 260 -3.19 -6.81 -2.63
C SER A 260 -4.64 -6.99 -2.22
N PHE A 261 -5.37 -5.89 -2.03
CA PHE A 261 -6.81 -5.93 -1.74
C PHE A 261 -7.64 -6.40 -2.93
N LYS A 262 -7.26 -6.05 -4.16
CA LYS A 262 -7.90 -6.58 -5.37
C LYS A 262 -7.76 -8.09 -5.46
N VAL A 263 -6.54 -8.61 -5.30
CA VAL A 263 -6.29 -10.06 -5.30
C VAL A 263 -7.13 -10.73 -4.20
N ALA A 264 -7.12 -10.19 -2.99
CA ALA A 264 -7.94 -10.72 -1.90
C ALA A 264 -9.44 -10.81 -2.26
N ARG A 265 -10.01 -9.76 -2.87
CA ARG A 265 -11.40 -9.76 -3.36
C ARG A 265 -11.66 -10.78 -4.46
N THR A 266 -10.65 -11.08 -5.28
CA THR A 266 -10.75 -12.08 -6.35
C THR A 266 -10.71 -13.52 -5.82
N VAL A 267 -9.96 -13.78 -4.75
CA VAL A 267 -9.67 -15.15 -4.31
C VAL A 267 -10.42 -15.60 -3.06
N LEU A 268 -10.98 -14.66 -2.30
CA LEU A 268 -11.74 -15.00 -1.10
C LEU A 268 -13.00 -15.79 -1.45
N PRO A 269 -13.27 -16.92 -0.76
CA PRO A 269 -14.52 -17.66 -0.90
C PRO A 269 -15.73 -16.77 -0.65
N ALA A 270 -16.78 -16.96 -1.44
CA ALA A 270 -18.01 -16.17 -1.36
C ALA A 270 -18.70 -16.24 0.02
N ASP A 271 -18.47 -17.31 0.78
CA ASP A 271 -18.99 -17.55 2.12
C ASP A 271 -18.06 -17.07 3.26
N THR A 272 -16.95 -16.40 2.94
CA THR A 272 -16.06 -15.80 3.95
C THR A 272 -16.85 -14.79 4.79
N SER A 273 -16.85 -14.98 6.11
CA SER A 273 -17.58 -14.11 7.04
C SER A 273 -17.10 -12.65 6.97
N LEU A 274 -17.98 -11.72 7.35
CA LEU A 274 -17.64 -10.30 7.43
C LEU A 274 -16.45 -10.06 8.38
N TYR A 275 -16.45 -10.71 9.54
CA TYR A 275 -15.35 -10.61 10.50
C TYR A 275 -14.02 -11.06 9.91
N ASN A 276 -13.98 -12.22 9.23
CA ASN A 276 -12.75 -12.72 8.60
C ASN A 276 -12.28 -11.81 7.47
N THR A 277 -13.20 -11.25 6.70
CA THR A 277 -12.89 -10.29 5.63
C THR A 277 -12.26 -9.03 6.20
N VAL A 278 -12.89 -8.42 7.21
CA VAL A 278 -12.40 -7.20 7.87
C VAL A 278 -11.05 -7.42 8.54
N LEU A 279 -10.89 -8.54 9.25
CA LEU A 279 -9.64 -8.90 9.91
C LEU A 279 -8.50 -9.08 8.90
N LEU A 280 -8.75 -9.82 7.81
CA LEU A 280 -7.76 -10.02 6.75
C LEU A 280 -7.36 -8.69 6.09
N PHE A 281 -8.34 -7.85 5.75
CA PHE A 281 -8.04 -6.56 5.14
C PHE A 281 -7.27 -5.63 6.08
N ALA A 282 -7.56 -5.65 7.38
CA ALA A 282 -6.80 -4.90 8.38
C ALA A 282 -5.34 -5.37 8.42
N LYS A 283 -5.12 -6.68 8.45
CA LYS A 283 -3.78 -7.29 8.44
C LYS A 283 -3.00 -6.99 7.17
N ILE A 284 -3.63 -7.04 5.99
CA ILE A 284 -2.99 -6.69 4.71
C ILE A 284 -2.55 -5.23 4.75
N GLY A 285 -3.44 -4.31 5.15
CA GLY A 285 -3.12 -2.89 5.27
C GLY A 285 -1.93 -2.65 6.19
N VAL A 286 -2.00 -3.15 7.42
CA VAL A 286 -0.94 -3.01 8.43
C VAL A 286 0.39 -3.60 7.94
N ALA A 287 0.40 -4.81 7.36
CA ALA A 287 1.62 -5.44 6.87
C ALA A 287 2.27 -4.63 5.73
N CYS A 288 1.47 -4.15 4.78
CA CYS A 288 1.97 -3.29 3.70
C CYS A 288 2.53 -1.96 4.22
N HIS A 289 1.84 -1.35 5.18
CA HIS A 289 2.30 -0.10 5.81
C HIS A 289 3.64 -0.30 6.53
N ASP A 290 3.70 -1.26 7.45
CA ASP A 290 4.91 -1.52 8.24
C ASP A 290 6.08 -1.91 7.34
N ALA A 291 5.82 -2.69 6.28
CA ALA A 291 6.84 -3.04 5.29
C ALA A 291 7.36 -1.81 4.55
N THR A 292 6.49 -0.83 4.26
CA THR A 292 6.90 0.44 3.65
C THR A 292 7.81 1.24 4.58
N VAL A 293 7.52 1.31 5.88
CA VAL A 293 8.34 2.03 6.86
C VAL A 293 9.71 1.38 7.04
N VAL A 294 9.73 0.06 7.25
CA VAL A 294 10.98 -0.73 7.38
C VAL A 294 11.84 -0.59 6.13
N LEU A 295 11.25 -0.78 4.95
CA LEU A 295 11.93 -0.58 3.67
C LEU A 295 12.55 0.83 3.55
N GLY A 296 11.79 1.86 3.92
CA GLY A 296 12.24 3.24 3.88
C GLY A 296 13.53 3.46 4.66
N ASN A 297 13.59 2.90 5.87
CA ASN A 297 14.76 2.96 6.72
C ASN A 297 15.95 2.22 6.11
N ILE A 298 15.75 1.05 5.49
CA ILE A 298 16.82 0.32 4.78
C ILE A 298 17.33 1.10 3.57
N GLN A 299 16.43 1.63 2.74
CA GLN A 299 16.77 2.39 1.53
C GLN A 299 17.60 3.61 1.85
N TRP A 300 17.16 4.42 2.81
CA TRP A 300 17.89 5.62 3.21
C TRP A 300 19.13 5.31 4.03
N GLY A 301 19.11 4.23 4.84
CA GLY A 301 20.28 3.77 5.61
C GLY A 301 21.45 3.35 4.72
N TYR A 302 21.22 2.51 3.72
CA TYR A 302 22.28 2.13 2.77
C TYR A 302 22.51 3.18 1.69
N SER A 303 21.48 3.95 1.32
CA SER A 303 21.54 4.93 0.24
C SER A 303 22.17 4.35 -1.04
N PHE A 304 21.79 3.13 -1.43
CA PHE A 304 22.40 2.43 -2.57
C PHE A 304 21.96 3.02 -3.91
N TRP A 305 22.89 3.09 -4.87
CA TRP A 305 22.65 3.71 -6.18
C TRP A 305 21.69 2.94 -7.10
N ARG A 306 21.02 3.68 -7.99
CA ARG A 306 20.13 3.13 -9.02
C ARG A 306 20.92 2.58 -10.21
N PRO A 307 20.37 1.61 -10.98
CA PRO A 307 21.06 1.04 -12.15
C PRO A 307 21.53 2.07 -13.16
N PHE A 308 20.70 3.05 -13.49
CA PHE A 308 21.08 4.10 -14.43
C PHE A 308 22.34 4.87 -13.96
N MET A 309 22.51 5.07 -12.65
CA MET A 309 23.67 5.75 -12.09
C MET A 309 24.92 4.87 -12.22
N ALA A 310 24.80 3.60 -11.87
CA ALA A 310 25.89 2.63 -11.96
C ALA A 310 26.39 2.45 -13.39
N PHE A 311 25.47 2.17 -14.33
CA PHE A 311 25.84 1.95 -15.73
C PHE A 311 26.42 3.21 -16.38
N ARG A 312 25.84 4.39 -16.15
CA ARG A 312 26.33 5.62 -16.81
C ARG A 312 27.64 6.15 -16.24
N ASN A 313 27.89 5.96 -14.95
CA ASN A 313 29.07 6.51 -14.29
C ASN A 313 30.21 5.50 -14.14
N GLY A 314 29.92 4.19 -14.19
CA GLY A 314 30.91 3.15 -13.95
C GLY A 314 31.39 3.07 -12.49
N ASP A 315 32.32 2.16 -12.25
CA ASP A 315 33.02 1.95 -10.99
C ASP A 315 34.46 1.46 -11.27
N PRO A 316 35.30 1.16 -10.25
CA PRO A 316 36.68 0.73 -10.50
C PRO A 316 36.86 -0.54 -11.35
N ARG A 317 35.83 -1.38 -11.49
CA ARG A 317 35.83 -2.62 -12.29
C ARG A 317 35.01 -2.52 -13.58
N HIS A 318 34.03 -1.62 -13.64
CA HIS A 318 33.17 -1.44 -14.83
C HIS A 318 33.33 -0.05 -15.45
N ALA A 319 33.70 -0.03 -16.73
CA ALA A 319 33.81 1.23 -17.47
C ALA A 319 32.43 1.95 -17.58
N PRO A 320 32.41 3.29 -17.56
CA PRO A 320 31.18 4.05 -17.74
C PRO A 320 30.52 3.76 -19.10
N ASN A 321 29.20 3.62 -19.12
CA ASN A 321 28.37 3.51 -20.32
C ASN A 321 27.30 4.62 -20.36
N PRO A 322 27.64 5.83 -20.85
CA PRO A 322 26.75 6.99 -20.79
C PRO A 322 25.43 6.85 -21.57
N SER A 323 25.38 5.96 -22.58
CA SER A 323 24.18 5.74 -23.38
C SER A 323 23.19 4.73 -22.76
N TRP A 324 23.60 3.99 -21.72
CA TRP A 324 22.71 3.05 -21.05
C TRP A 324 21.48 3.77 -20.51
N THR A 325 20.30 3.30 -20.89
CA THR A 325 19.03 3.92 -20.53
C THR A 325 18.06 2.83 -20.05
N PRO A 326 17.48 2.96 -18.84
CA PRO A 326 16.54 1.99 -18.32
C PRO A 326 15.26 1.97 -19.18
N PHE A 327 14.52 0.86 -19.15
CA PHE A 327 13.25 0.77 -19.86
C PHE A 327 12.19 1.75 -19.33
N SER A 328 12.17 2.02 -18.01
CA SER A 328 11.27 3.01 -17.41
C SER A 328 12.05 4.04 -16.59
N ASP A 329 11.47 5.23 -16.45
CA ASP A 329 12.03 6.28 -15.60
C ASP A 329 12.20 5.76 -14.17
N ASN A 330 13.31 6.14 -13.55
CA ASN A 330 13.63 5.67 -12.21
C ASN A 330 13.13 6.64 -11.14
N PRO A 331 12.53 6.15 -10.05
CA PRO A 331 12.04 7.01 -8.99
C PRO A 331 13.20 7.63 -8.17
N TYR A 332 12.94 8.81 -7.62
CA TYR A 332 13.92 9.67 -6.95
C TYR A 332 14.16 9.30 -5.48
N HIS A 333 14.58 8.07 -5.23
CA HIS A 333 15.06 7.57 -3.93
C HIS A 333 16.07 6.43 -4.10
N PRO A 334 16.83 6.10 -3.03
CA PRO A 334 17.76 4.97 -3.05
C PRO A 334 17.12 3.68 -3.54
N GLU A 335 17.95 2.83 -4.12
CA GLU A 335 17.51 1.67 -4.88
C GLU A 335 17.14 0.47 -4.01
N TYR A 336 17.95 0.20 -2.98
CA TYR A 336 17.98 -1.10 -2.32
C TYR A 336 17.22 -1.11 -0.98
N PRO A 337 16.34 -2.10 -0.72
CA PRO A 337 15.85 -3.11 -1.66
C PRO A 337 14.62 -2.61 -2.43
N SER A 338 14.03 -3.46 -3.28
CA SER A 338 12.91 -3.09 -4.13
C SER A 338 11.61 -2.91 -3.34
N GLY A 339 11.14 -1.66 -3.27
CA GLY A 339 9.90 -1.35 -2.55
C GLY A 339 8.65 -1.94 -3.16
N THR A 340 8.60 -2.04 -4.49
CA THR A 340 7.47 -2.70 -5.17
C THR A 340 7.33 -4.14 -4.74
N VAL A 341 8.43 -4.88 -4.73
CA VAL A 341 8.43 -6.28 -4.35
C VAL A 341 8.15 -6.44 -2.85
N ALA A 342 8.72 -5.58 -1.99
CA ALA A 342 8.51 -5.65 -0.55
C ALA A 342 7.05 -5.45 -0.15
N VAL A 343 6.40 -4.40 -0.66
CA VAL A 343 5.00 -4.12 -0.31
C VAL A 343 4.07 -5.19 -0.87
N LEU A 344 4.28 -5.63 -2.12
CA LEU A 344 3.46 -6.69 -2.70
C LEU A 344 3.68 -8.03 -1.98
N SER A 345 4.92 -8.35 -1.62
CA SER A 345 5.26 -9.52 -0.81
C SER A 345 4.59 -9.49 0.56
N ALA A 346 4.56 -8.34 1.24
CA ALA A 346 3.87 -8.20 2.52
C ALA A 346 2.37 -8.53 2.40
N GLY A 347 1.69 -7.93 1.42
CA GLY A 347 0.27 -8.20 1.17
C GLY A 347 -0.01 -9.65 0.78
N MET A 348 0.77 -10.22 -0.14
CA MET A 348 0.61 -11.61 -0.59
C MET A 348 0.97 -12.63 0.49
N THR A 349 1.95 -12.37 1.35
CA THR A 349 2.30 -13.24 2.48
C THR A 349 1.19 -13.25 3.54
N THR A 350 0.58 -12.09 3.81
CA THR A 350 -0.57 -12.01 4.72
C THR A 350 -1.77 -12.76 4.15
N LEU A 351 -2.04 -12.59 2.86
CA LEU A 351 -3.12 -13.31 2.17
C LEU A 351 -2.84 -14.82 2.14
N GLN A 352 -1.60 -15.25 1.87
CA GLN A 352 -1.21 -16.66 1.93
C GLN A 352 -1.43 -17.24 3.33
N SER A 353 -1.11 -16.48 4.38
CA SER A 353 -1.31 -16.91 5.77
C SER A 353 -2.79 -17.19 6.10
N PHE A 354 -3.72 -16.48 5.45
CA PHE A 354 -5.16 -16.76 5.57
C PHE A 354 -5.55 -18.10 4.93
N PHE A 355 -4.96 -18.46 3.79
CA PHE A 355 -5.23 -19.72 3.09
C PHE A 355 -4.41 -20.91 3.62
N GLY A 356 -3.41 -20.67 4.47
CA GLY A 356 -2.47 -21.68 4.94
C GLY A 356 -1.53 -22.13 3.82
N ASP A 357 -1.23 -23.42 3.75
CA ASP A 357 -0.30 -23.99 2.75
C ASP A 357 -0.96 -24.26 1.38
N LYS A 358 -2.20 -23.80 1.16
CA LYS A 358 -2.91 -24.04 -0.09
C LYS A 358 -2.41 -23.13 -1.20
N ASP A 359 -2.20 -23.70 -2.38
CA ASP A 359 -2.02 -22.92 -3.60
C ASP A 359 -3.31 -22.18 -3.95
N VAL A 360 -3.18 -20.89 -4.24
CA VAL A 360 -4.29 -20.01 -4.61
C VAL A 360 -4.09 -19.55 -6.04
N ALA A 361 -4.77 -20.22 -6.97
CA ALA A 361 -4.78 -19.83 -8.38
C ALA A 361 -5.81 -18.73 -8.64
N PHE A 362 -5.46 -17.76 -9.47
CA PHE A 362 -6.33 -16.64 -9.80
C PHE A 362 -5.96 -15.98 -11.12
N SER A 363 -6.84 -15.11 -11.59
CA SER A 363 -6.62 -14.35 -12.83
C SER A 363 -6.84 -12.86 -12.57
N LEU A 364 -6.01 -12.01 -13.18
CA LEU A 364 -6.16 -10.56 -13.16
C LEU A 364 -6.33 -10.05 -14.58
N GLU A 365 -7.49 -9.42 -14.84
CA GLU A 365 -7.78 -8.80 -16.13
C GLU A 365 -6.99 -7.48 -16.32
N ARG A 366 -6.86 -7.05 -17.58
CA ARG A 366 -6.13 -5.84 -18.01
C ARG A 366 -6.36 -4.62 -17.10
N GLY A 367 -7.61 -4.22 -16.94
CA GLY A 367 -8.02 -3.03 -16.18
C GLY A 367 -7.83 -3.18 -14.67
N THR A 368 -7.58 -4.41 -14.19
CA THR A 368 -7.43 -4.72 -12.76
C THR A 368 -6.03 -4.41 -12.27
N ILE A 369 -5.01 -4.76 -13.07
CA ILE A 369 -3.59 -4.56 -12.72
C ILE A 369 -3.19 -3.09 -12.88
N LEU A 370 -3.70 -2.42 -13.92
CA LEU A 370 -3.35 -1.03 -14.26
C LEU A 370 -4.61 -0.17 -14.51
N PRO A 371 -5.40 0.19 -13.48
CA PRO A 371 -6.56 1.06 -13.67
C PRO A 371 -6.11 2.49 -14.03
N GLY A 372 -6.66 3.05 -15.11
CA GLY A 372 -6.46 4.47 -15.46
C GLY A 372 -5.08 4.84 -16.03
N PHE A 373 -4.36 3.88 -16.62
CA PHE A 373 -2.95 3.96 -17.02
C PHE A 373 -2.64 5.06 -18.06
N PRO A 374 -1.84 6.10 -17.73
CA PRO A 374 -1.33 7.08 -18.69
C PRO A 374 0.10 6.80 -19.16
N CYS A 375 0.75 5.75 -18.67
CA CYS A 375 2.17 5.51 -18.97
C CYS A 375 2.32 4.90 -20.36
N ALA A 376 3.39 5.28 -21.06
CA ALA A 376 3.69 4.88 -22.43
C ALA A 376 3.87 3.37 -22.53
N TYR A 377 2.75 2.67 -22.71
CA TYR A 377 2.71 1.28 -23.07
C TYR A 377 3.06 1.20 -24.56
N THR A 378 4.29 0.79 -24.87
CA THR A 378 4.78 0.60 -26.23
C THR A 378 5.13 -0.88 -26.42
N GLY A 379 4.16 -1.74 -26.74
CA GLY A 379 4.53 -3.13 -27.02
C GLY A 379 3.49 -4.23 -27.28
N GLY A 380 2.17 -4.01 -27.18
CA GLY A 380 1.18 -5.08 -27.40
C GLY A 380 -0.26 -4.81 -26.94
N GLU A 381 -0.99 -5.83 -26.49
CA GLU A 381 -2.18 -5.66 -25.66
C GLU A 381 -1.91 -6.31 -24.30
N LEU A 382 -2.28 -5.65 -23.20
CA LEU A 382 -2.22 -6.28 -21.89
C LEU A 382 -3.43 -7.23 -21.76
N GLY A 383 -3.21 -8.53 -21.92
CA GLY A 383 -4.24 -9.56 -21.72
C GLY A 383 -4.51 -9.89 -20.25
N THR A 384 -5.44 -10.81 -20.02
CA THR A 384 -5.65 -11.42 -18.70
C THR A 384 -4.40 -12.20 -18.29
N ARG A 385 -3.95 -12.00 -17.05
CA ARG A 385 -2.80 -12.70 -16.47
C ARG A 385 -3.30 -13.80 -15.55
N HIS A 386 -2.72 -14.99 -15.68
CA HIS A 386 -3.08 -16.18 -14.91
C HIS A 386 -1.95 -16.58 -13.98
N TYR A 387 -2.27 -16.77 -12.71
CA TYR A 387 -1.33 -17.12 -11.66
C TYR A 387 -1.76 -18.45 -11.03
N LYS A 388 -0.80 -19.34 -10.80
CA LYS A 388 -1.04 -20.62 -10.12
C LYS A 388 -0.97 -20.46 -8.60
N SER A 389 -0.25 -19.42 -8.14
CA SER A 389 -0.08 -19.10 -6.73
C SER A 389 0.01 -17.58 -6.50
N LEU A 390 -0.15 -17.14 -5.25
CA LEU A 390 0.13 -15.75 -4.85
C LEU A 390 1.62 -15.41 -5.05
N ALA A 391 2.50 -16.39 -4.90
CA ALA A 391 3.94 -16.22 -5.10
C ALA A 391 4.30 -15.93 -6.57
N ASP A 392 3.53 -16.45 -7.53
CA ASP A 392 3.73 -16.17 -8.96
C ASP A 392 3.58 -14.67 -9.27
N LEU A 393 2.62 -14.00 -8.63
CA LEU A 393 2.42 -12.56 -8.79
C LEU A 393 3.61 -11.77 -8.21
N VAL A 394 4.13 -12.17 -7.05
CA VAL A 394 5.32 -11.55 -6.48
C VAL A 394 6.54 -11.79 -7.38
N LYS A 395 6.71 -13.00 -7.91
CA LYS A 395 7.79 -13.34 -8.85
C LYS A 395 7.71 -12.51 -10.13
N GLU A 396 6.51 -12.31 -10.65
CA GLU A 396 6.29 -11.43 -11.79
C GLU A 396 6.72 -9.99 -11.48
N SER A 397 6.42 -9.49 -10.27
CA SER A 397 6.88 -8.16 -9.84
C SER A 397 8.41 -8.06 -9.75
N GLN A 398 9.09 -9.10 -9.26
CA GLN A 398 10.56 -9.15 -9.24
C GLN A 398 11.12 -9.00 -10.66
N ASN A 399 10.61 -9.82 -11.58
CA ASN A 399 11.01 -9.77 -12.98
C ASN A 399 10.70 -8.40 -13.61
N GLY A 400 9.51 -7.84 -13.37
CA GLY A 400 9.12 -6.55 -13.91
C GLY A 400 10.02 -5.40 -13.47
N ARG A 401 10.43 -5.37 -12.19
CA ARG A 401 11.34 -4.34 -11.68
C ARG A 401 12.77 -4.46 -12.25
N MET A 402 13.21 -5.68 -12.58
CA MET A 402 14.46 -5.90 -13.31
C MET A 402 14.33 -5.51 -14.79
N TYR A 403 13.26 -5.96 -15.47
CA TYR A 403 13.01 -5.64 -16.88
C TYR A 403 12.80 -4.14 -17.12
N ALA A 404 12.32 -3.42 -16.11
CA ALA A 404 12.22 -1.96 -16.12
C ALA A 404 13.57 -1.25 -16.02
N GLY A 405 14.66 -1.97 -15.68
CA GLY A 405 15.97 -1.38 -15.40
C GLY A 405 16.01 -0.59 -14.09
N GLY A 406 15.10 -0.89 -13.16
CA GLY A 406 14.92 -0.11 -11.94
C GLY A 406 15.54 -0.70 -10.69
N HIS A 407 15.81 -2.01 -10.68
CA HIS A 407 16.32 -2.73 -9.51
C HIS A 407 17.29 -3.87 -9.87
N TRP A 408 18.26 -4.11 -8.98
CA TRP A 408 19.18 -5.25 -9.04
C TRP A 408 18.49 -6.57 -8.68
N ASN A 409 19.08 -7.70 -9.02
CA ASN A 409 18.54 -9.02 -8.70
C ASN A 409 18.48 -9.24 -7.17
N ILE A 410 19.55 -8.90 -6.45
CA ILE A 410 19.57 -8.95 -4.98
C ILE A 410 18.49 -8.05 -4.36
N SER A 411 18.25 -6.88 -4.94
CA SER A 411 17.25 -5.92 -4.45
C SER A 411 15.82 -6.46 -4.56
N VAL A 412 15.50 -7.21 -5.61
CA VAL A 412 14.18 -7.84 -5.75
C VAL A 412 14.05 -9.13 -4.92
N ILE A 413 15.15 -9.84 -4.67
CA ILE A 413 15.17 -11.00 -3.76
C ILE A 413 14.97 -10.55 -2.31
N ASP A 414 15.74 -9.56 -1.88
CA ASP A 414 15.67 -9.05 -0.52
C ASP A 414 14.40 -8.25 -0.27
N GLY A 415 13.86 -7.58 -1.29
CA GLY A 415 12.52 -6.98 -1.23
C GLY A 415 11.46 -8.04 -0.89
N LEU A 416 11.46 -9.19 -1.57
CA LEU A 416 10.57 -10.30 -1.25
C LEU A 416 10.74 -10.73 0.22
N THR A 417 11.97 -10.91 0.67
CA THR A 417 12.31 -11.32 2.05
C THR A 417 11.82 -10.31 3.08
N VAL A 418 12.05 -9.01 2.87
CA VAL A 418 11.63 -7.92 3.76
C VAL A 418 10.12 -7.95 3.95
N GLY A 419 9.36 -7.96 2.85
CA GLY A 419 7.89 -8.00 2.91
C GLY A 419 7.36 -9.22 3.65
N ALA A 420 7.94 -10.40 3.38
CA ALA A 420 7.52 -11.65 4.01
C ALA A 420 7.85 -11.68 5.51
N ARG A 421 9.02 -11.17 5.93
CA ARG A 421 9.40 -11.10 7.35
C ARG A 421 8.51 -10.16 8.12
N VAL A 422 8.24 -8.96 7.59
CA VAL A 422 7.35 -7.99 8.23
C VAL A 422 5.94 -8.56 8.35
N SER A 423 5.38 -9.13 7.28
CA SER A 423 4.06 -9.78 7.31
C SER A 423 3.99 -10.88 8.39
N LYS A 424 4.98 -11.78 8.46
CA LYS A 424 5.05 -12.82 9.50
C LYS A 424 5.18 -12.24 10.91
N TYR A 425 5.92 -11.14 11.07
CA TYR A 425 6.02 -10.46 12.36
C TYR A 425 4.67 -9.87 12.78
N VAL A 426 3.99 -9.16 11.86
CA VAL A 426 2.64 -8.62 12.05
C VAL A 426 1.68 -9.74 12.46
N GLU A 427 1.65 -10.85 11.73
CA GLU A 427 0.82 -12.02 12.06
C GLU A 427 1.11 -12.58 13.46
N LYS A 428 2.40 -12.76 13.80
CA LYS A 428 2.82 -13.30 15.10
C LYS A 428 2.48 -12.37 16.27
N LYS A 429 2.48 -11.06 16.04
CA LYS A 429 2.28 -10.02 17.06
C LYS A 429 0.86 -9.46 17.06
N TRP A 430 0.01 -9.83 16.09
CA TRP A 430 -1.39 -9.45 16.04
C TRP A 430 -2.08 -9.80 17.37
N GLY A 431 -2.66 -8.81 18.03
CA GLY A 431 -3.30 -9.00 19.35
C GLY A 431 -2.35 -9.07 20.56
N ARG A 432 -1.02 -8.89 20.40
CA ARG A 432 -0.02 -9.03 21.47
C ARG A 432 0.95 -7.85 21.66
N ALA A 433 0.93 -6.83 20.82
CA ALA A 433 1.80 -5.66 20.98
C ALA A 433 1.38 -4.85 22.23
N LYS A 434 2.25 -4.81 23.25
CA LYS A 434 2.03 -4.14 24.54
C LYS A 434 2.61 -2.71 24.59
N THR A 435 3.23 -2.23 23.52
CA THR A 435 3.91 -0.92 23.45
C THR A 435 3.52 -0.23 22.15
N VAL A 436 3.13 1.04 22.24
CA VAL A 436 2.35 1.76 21.22
C VAL A 436 3.26 2.37 20.14
N PRO A 437 3.11 1.94 18.87
CA PRO A 437 3.17 2.85 17.75
C PRO A 437 1.74 3.08 17.20
N MET A 438 1.53 4.21 16.51
CA MET A 438 0.21 4.82 16.29
C MET A 438 -0.72 3.90 15.51
N GLY A 439 -1.75 3.37 16.17
CA GLY A 439 -2.86 2.67 15.52
C GLY A 439 -3.10 1.23 15.93
N VAL A 440 -3.12 1.00 17.25
CA VAL A 440 -4.10 0.14 17.95
C VAL A 440 -4.09 -1.35 17.57
N LEU A 441 -3.62 -2.16 18.53
CA LEU A 441 -4.47 -3.25 19.00
C LEU A 441 -5.44 -2.65 20.02
N PRO A 442 -6.73 -3.02 19.99
CA PRO A 442 -7.75 -2.42 20.84
C PRO A 442 -7.32 -2.55 22.29
N ASP A 443 -7.12 -1.40 22.96
CA ASP A 443 -7.15 -1.38 24.41
C ASP A 443 -8.61 -1.67 24.82
N PRO A 444 -8.88 -2.80 25.51
CA PRO A 444 -10.22 -3.11 26.00
C PRO A 444 -10.84 -1.95 26.80
N HIS A 445 -10.01 -1.10 27.38
CA HIS A 445 -10.43 0.07 28.13
C HIS A 445 -11.04 1.18 27.25
N TYR A 446 -10.39 1.53 26.13
CA TYR A 446 -10.93 2.46 25.13
C TYR A 446 -12.24 1.91 24.50
N MET A 447 -12.28 0.61 24.21
CA MET A 447 -13.48 -0.02 23.64
C MET A 447 -14.68 0.08 24.58
N ASN A 448 -14.47 -0.01 25.90
CA ASN A 448 -15.53 0.18 26.89
C ASN A 448 -16.07 1.63 26.89
N ILE A 449 -15.21 2.64 26.74
CA ILE A 449 -15.62 4.05 26.66
C ILE A 449 -16.53 4.29 25.44
N VAL A 450 -16.16 3.74 24.28
CA VAL A 450 -16.93 3.91 23.04
C VAL A 450 -18.22 3.09 23.05
N ALA A 451 -18.17 1.86 23.58
CA ALA A 451 -19.31 0.95 23.65
C ALA A 451 -20.37 1.41 24.67
N LYS A 452 -19.95 1.92 25.82
CA LYS A 452 -20.80 2.19 27.00
C LYS A 452 -20.78 3.68 27.36
N GLN A 453 -21.45 4.52 26.57
CA GLN A 453 -21.80 5.86 27.03
C GLN A 453 -23.01 5.80 27.97
N PRO A 454 -23.03 6.58 29.07
CA PRO A 454 -24.17 6.60 29.98
C PRO A 454 -25.39 7.27 29.33
N ASP A 455 -26.57 6.87 29.78
CA ASP A 455 -27.85 7.37 29.27
C ASP A 455 -28.16 8.83 29.68
N LYS A 456 -27.33 9.43 30.55
CA LYS A 456 -27.49 10.79 31.07
C LYS A 456 -26.16 11.56 31.10
N ALA A 457 -26.20 12.85 30.75
CA ALA A 457 -25.05 13.75 30.83
C ALA A 457 -24.52 13.85 32.28
N GLY A 458 -23.19 13.89 32.44
CA GLY A 458 -22.52 14.00 33.74
C GLY A 458 -22.23 12.67 34.47
N GLN A 459 -22.64 11.53 33.92
CA GLN A 459 -22.35 10.19 34.48
C GLN A 459 -21.10 9.52 33.88
N PHE A 460 -20.35 10.22 33.02
CA PHE A 460 -19.12 9.74 32.41
C PHE A 460 -18.00 10.75 32.65
N SER A 461 -16.88 10.29 33.23
CA SER A 461 -15.67 11.07 33.46
C SER A 461 -14.50 10.41 32.72
N PRO A 462 -13.96 11.06 31.67
CA PRO A 462 -12.77 10.56 30.98
C PRO A 462 -11.48 10.74 31.80
N VAL A 463 -11.53 11.44 32.94
CA VAL A 463 -10.33 11.85 33.73
C VAL A 463 -10.00 10.87 34.85
N THR A 464 -10.93 10.01 35.27
CA THR A 464 -10.71 8.96 36.30
C THR A 464 -9.89 7.76 35.79
N LEU A 465 -9.34 7.85 34.57
CA LEU A 465 -8.64 6.80 33.86
C LEU A 465 -7.24 7.26 33.43
N THR A 466 -6.50 7.78 34.40
CA THR A 466 -5.05 7.97 34.28
C THR A 466 -4.35 6.77 34.89
N TYR A 467 -3.77 5.93 34.04
CA TYR A 467 -2.63 5.05 34.36
C TYR A 467 -1.64 5.07 33.21
#